data_AF-A0A803Y495-F1
#
_entry.id   AF-A0A803Y495-F1
#
_cell.length_a   1.000
_cell.length_b   1.000
_cell.length_c   1.000
_cell.angle_alpha   90.00
_cell.angle_beta   90.00
_cell.angle_gamma   90.00
#
_symmetry.space_group_name_H-M   'P 1'
#
loop_
_entity.id
_entity.type
_entity.pdbx_description
1 polymer ?
#
loop_
_entity_poly.entity_id
_entity_poly.type
_entity_poly.pdbx_seq_one_letter_code
_entity_poly.pdbx_strand_id
1 'polypeptide(L)'
;MASKNISQCMTPEQLLALCEASIHSSNASVRVNVVSILGISGSVLAKVQDTAETLKMIGKFLLEVAMKESSLVVAGEALDALFDVFADGKEAEKAAVQMKLLPALKEFQPVFKMRIRKEGKGQYSTDQLCVLDNVKMNLRRFIAYQETLGKNPT
;
A
#
# COMPACT_ATOMS: atom_id res chain seq x y z
N MET A 1 35.97 20.09 6.50
CA MET A 1 35.21 19.45 7.61
C MET A 1 33.75 19.93 7.58
N ALA A 2 32.92 19.44 6.65
CA ALA A 2 31.52 19.89 6.51
C ALA A 2 30.51 18.71 6.38
N SER A 3 30.91 17.49 6.71
CA SER A 3 30.03 16.30 6.63
C SER A 3 29.67 15.70 8.00
N LYS A 4 30.14 16.29 9.11
CA LYS A 4 29.97 15.69 10.45
C LYS A 4 28.61 15.96 11.13
N ASN A 5 27.73 16.77 10.54
CA ASN A 5 26.46 17.20 11.16
C ASN A 5 25.23 17.13 10.24
N ILE A 6 25.27 16.34 9.17
CA ILE A 6 24.07 16.13 8.34
C ILE A 6 23.33 14.90 8.87
N SER A 7 22.53 15.07 9.91
CA SER A 7 21.40 14.17 10.14
C SER A 7 20.24 14.64 9.25
N GLN A 8 20.38 14.47 7.94
CA GLN A 8 19.30 14.75 6.97
C GLN A 8 18.75 13.43 6.44
N CYS A 9 18.27 12.57 7.34
CA CYS A 9 17.29 11.58 6.92
C CYS A 9 15.90 12.24 7.04
N MET A 10 15.07 12.05 6.02
CA MET A 10 13.68 12.49 6.02
C MET A 10 12.92 11.72 7.11
N THR A 11 12.16 12.39 7.97
CA THR A 11 11.32 11.69 8.96
C THR A 11 10.14 10.98 8.26
N PRO A 12 9.52 9.97 8.88
CA PRO A 12 8.34 9.34 8.30
C PRO A 12 7.20 10.32 7.98
N GLU A 13 6.99 11.33 8.82
CA GLU A 13 5.97 12.37 8.62
C GLU A 13 6.31 13.24 7.41
N GLN A 14 7.59 13.57 7.21
CA GLN A 14 8.05 14.33 6.05
C GLN A 14 7.91 13.50 4.77
N LEU A 15 8.16 12.19 4.83
CA LEU A 15 7.95 11.28 3.70
C LEU A 15 6.47 11.18 3.34
N LEU A 16 5.59 11.06 4.34
CA LEU A 16 4.14 11.03 4.13
C LEU A 16 3.62 12.35 3.57
N ALA A 17 4.06 13.49 4.10
CA ALA A 17 3.69 14.80 3.57
C ALA A 17 4.12 14.97 2.10
N LEU A 18 5.30 14.48 1.73
CA LEU A 18 5.75 14.43 0.34
C LEU A 18 4.85 13.53 -0.51
N CYS A 19 4.46 12.36 0.00
CA CYS A 19 3.58 11.43 -0.69
C CYS A 19 2.17 12.02 -0.91
N GLU A 20 1.61 12.67 0.11
CA GLU A 20 0.33 13.38 0.04
C GLU A 20 0.35 14.50 -0.99
N ALA A 21 1.41 15.33 -1.02
CA ALA A 21 1.54 16.34 -2.06
C ALA A 21 1.64 15.72 -3.47
N SER A 22 2.37 14.61 -3.59
CA SER A 22 2.67 14.01 -4.89
C SER A 22 1.53 13.15 -5.46
N ILE A 23 0.64 12.60 -4.61
CA ILE A 23 -0.55 11.86 -5.06
C ILE A 23 -1.60 12.78 -5.71
N HIS A 24 -1.47 14.09 -5.57
CA HIS A 24 -2.32 15.06 -6.28
C HIS A 24 -1.75 15.47 -7.66
N SER A 25 -0.62 14.88 -8.08
CA SER A 25 -0.06 15.11 -9.41
C SER A 25 -1.04 14.68 -10.50
N SER A 26 -1.20 15.49 -11.55
CA SER A 26 -1.98 15.11 -12.73
C SER A 26 -1.36 13.95 -13.52
N ASN A 27 -0.06 13.67 -13.31
CA ASN A 27 0.65 12.59 -13.98
C ASN A 27 0.54 11.27 -13.19
N ALA A 28 -0.16 10.28 -13.75
CA ALA A 28 -0.34 8.98 -13.13
C ALA A 28 0.98 8.25 -12.84
N SER A 29 2.00 8.40 -13.68
CA SER A 29 3.31 7.77 -13.45
C SER A 29 4.02 8.35 -12.22
N VAL A 30 3.85 9.65 -11.95
CA VAL A 30 4.36 10.24 -10.70
C VAL A 30 3.66 9.62 -9.49
N ARG A 31 2.34 9.46 -9.57
CA ARG A 31 1.55 8.85 -8.49
C ARG A 31 1.92 7.39 -8.24
N VAL A 32 2.11 6.60 -9.31
CA VAL A 32 2.64 5.23 -9.22
C VAL A 32 3.99 5.23 -8.50
N ASN A 33 4.96 6.03 -8.96
CA ASN A 33 6.30 6.05 -8.38
C ASN A 33 6.30 6.40 -6.87
N VAL A 34 5.44 7.34 -6.46
CA VAL A 34 5.31 7.75 -5.05
C VAL A 34 4.82 6.58 -4.20
N VAL A 35 3.79 5.87 -4.68
CA VAL A 35 3.26 4.68 -4.03
C VAL A 35 4.31 3.58 -3.95
N SER A 36 5.05 3.32 -5.04
CA SER A 36 6.13 2.31 -5.06
C SER A 36 7.24 2.63 -4.06
N ILE A 37 7.69 3.90 -4.00
CA ILE A 37 8.70 4.34 -3.02
C ILE A 37 8.21 4.09 -1.60
N LEU A 38 6.95 4.40 -1.31
CA LEU A 38 6.36 4.21 0.01
C LEU A 38 6.23 2.73 0.36
N GLY A 39 5.85 1.88 -0.60
CA GLY A 39 5.79 0.42 -0.45
C GLY A 39 7.15 -0.20 -0.12
N ILE A 40 8.19 0.18 -0.86
CA ILE A 40 9.57 -0.27 -0.60
C ILE A 40 10.02 0.20 0.78
N SER A 41 9.78 1.47 1.13
CA SER A 41 10.16 2.04 2.42
C SER A 41 9.47 1.31 3.57
N GLY A 42 8.16 1.07 3.47
CA GLY A 42 7.40 0.32 4.47
C GLY A 42 7.88 -1.14 4.59
N SER A 43 8.20 -1.81 3.49
CA SER A 43 8.70 -3.19 3.48
C SER A 43 10.07 -3.32 4.16
N VAL A 44 10.90 -2.29 4.06
CA VAL A 44 12.17 -2.20 4.80
C VAL A 44 11.90 -1.96 6.29
N LEU A 45 11.01 -1.03 6.62
CA LEU A 45 10.65 -0.71 8.01
C LEU A 45 9.98 -1.89 8.75
N ALA A 46 9.23 -2.74 8.06
CA ALA A 46 8.58 -3.93 8.62
C ALA A 46 9.56 -4.92 9.29
N LYS A 47 10.85 -4.85 8.92
CA LYS A 47 11.93 -5.70 9.44
C LYS A 47 12.70 -5.05 10.60
N VAL A 48 12.37 -3.81 10.95
CA VAL A 48 13.00 -3.03 12.02
C VAL A 48 12.06 -2.98 13.23
N GLN A 49 12.59 -3.08 14.44
CA GLN A 49 11.80 -3.00 15.67
C GLN A 49 11.26 -1.58 15.90
N ASP A 50 10.16 -1.47 16.66
CA ASP A 50 9.52 -0.21 17.06
C ASP A 50 9.04 0.67 15.88
N THR A 51 8.66 0.05 14.77
CA THR A 51 8.17 0.74 13.56
C THR A 51 6.66 0.63 13.33
N ALA A 52 5.91 -0.10 14.17
CA ALA A 52 4.48 -0.33 13.96
C ALA A 52 3.65 0.95 13.78
N GLU A 53 3.95 2.04 14.50
CA GLU A 53 3.25 3.32 14.32
C GLU A 53 3.50 3.93 12.94
N THR A 54 4.75 3.90 12.47
CA THR A 54 5.10 4.34 11.11
C THR A 54 4.44 3.47 10.04
N LEU A 55 4.49 2.15 10.19
CA LEU A 55 3.84 1.21 9.27
C LEU A 55 2.33 1.40 9.23
N LYS A 56 1.70 1.73 10.37
CA LYS A 56 0.28 2.07 10.43
C LYS A 56 -0.03 3.33 9.62
N MET A 57 0.81 4.36 9.70
CA MET A 57 0.62 5.58 8.91
C MET A 57 0.78 5.29 7.41
N ILE A 58 1.83 4.56 7.02
CA ILE A 58 2.06 4.12 5.65
C ILE A 58 0.88 3.28 5.13
N GLY A 59 0.44 2.30 5.90
CA GLY A 59 -0.66 1.40 5.51
C GLY A 59 -1.99 2.13 5.36
N LYS A 60 -2.29 3.10 6.22
CA LYS A 60 -3.49 3.94 6.08
C LYS A 60 -3.45 4.76 4.80
N PHE A 61 -2.31 5.38 4.49
CA PHE A 61 -2.14 6.14 3.26
C PHE A 61 -2.32 5.23 2.03
N LEU A 62 -1.60 4.10 1.95
CA LEU A 62 -1.69 3.16 0.84
C LEU A 62 -3.12 2.62 0.65
N LEU A 63 -3.81 2.29 1.75
CA LEU A 63 -5.20 1.84 1.71
C LEU A 63 -6.14 2.95 1.21
N GLU A 64 -5.95 4.19 1.65
CA GLU A 64 -6.72 5.34 1.18
C GLU A 64 -6.53 5.58 -0.32
N VAL A 65 -5.27 5.52 -0.81
CA VAL A 65 -4.95 5.61 -2.23
C VAL A 65 -5.66 4.50 -3.00
N ALA A 66 -5.52 3.24 -2.58
CA ALA A 66 -6.17 2.10 -3.22
C ALA A 66 -7.70 2.27 -3.34
N MET A 67 -8.34 2.82 -2.31
CA MET A 67 -9.80 2.96 -2.26
C MET A 67 -10.32 4.16 -3.06
N LYS A 68 -9.59 5.29 -3.05
CA LYS A 68 -10.08 6.57 -3.60
C LYS A 68 -9.53 6.91 -4.98
N GLU A 69 -8.44 6.28 -5.43
CA GLU A 69 -7.83 6.65 -6.69
C GLU A 69 -8.73 6.37 -7.90
N SER A 70 -8.72 7.32 -8.82
CA SER A 70 -9.46 7.26 -10.09
C SER A 70 -8.79 6.34 -11.10
N SER A 71 -7.45 6.31 -11.13
CA SER A 71 -6.70 5.43 -12.00
C SER A 71 -6.59 4.03 -11.39
N LEU A 72 -7.09 3.01 -12.10
CA LEU A 72 -6.95 1.62 -11.65
C LEU A 72 -5.48 1.21 -11.52
N VAL A 73 -4.58 1.74 -12.36
CA VAL A 73 -3.15 1.42 -12.29
C VAL A 73 -2.55 1.94 -10.98
N VAL A 74 -2.88 3.17 -10.56
CA VAL A 74 -2.38 3.73 -9.29
C VAL A 74 -3.01 2.99 -8.11
N ALA A 75 -4.32 2.69 -8.17
CA ALA A 75 -5.00 1.92 -7.13
C ALA A 75 -4.44 0.49 -7.00
N GLY A 76 -4.10 -0.13 -8.12
CA GLY A 76 -3.49 -1.46 -8.19
C GLY A 76 -2.08 -1.47 -7.59
N GLU A 77 -1.24 -0.48 -7.95
CA GLU A 77 0.08 -0.29 -7.35
C GLU A 77 -0.02 -0.10 -5.83
N ALA A 78 -1.01 0.68 -5.36
CA ALA A 78 -1.19 0.92 -3.94
C ALA A 78 -1.58 -0.35 -3.17
N LEU A 79 -2.36 -1.23 -3.79
CA LEU A 79 -2.63 -2.55 -3.22
C LEU A 79 -1.39 -3.44 -3.21
N ASP A 80 -0.60 -3.47 -4.29
CA ASP A 80 0.60 -4.30 -4.35
C ASP A 80 1.64 -3.85 -3.32
N ALA A 81 1.89 -2.54 -3.23
CA ALA A 81 2.71 -1.93 -2.19
C ALA A 81 2.19 -2.24 -0.78
N LEU A 82 0.86 -2.22 -0.57
CA LEU A 82 0.27 -2.59 0.71
C LEU A 82 0.51 -4.07 1.03
N PHE A 83 0.46 -4.96 0.04
CA PHE A 83 0.77 -6.38 0.26
C PHE A 83 2.23 -6.58 0.62
N ASP A 84 3.15 -5.87 -0.03
CA ASP A 84 4.59 -5.96 0.25
C ASP A 84 4.93 -5.48 1.68
N VAL A 85 4.36 -4.34 2.09
CA VAL A 85 4.59 -3.77 3.44
C VAL A 85 4.09 -4.71 4.54
N PHE A 86 2.99 -5.41 4.30
CA PHE A 86 2.31 -6.25 5.30
C PHE A 86 2.43 -7.75 5.03
N ALA A 87 3.37 -8.17 4.18
CA ALA A 87 3.61 -9.57 3.85
C ALA A 87 4.21 -10.35 5.01
N ASP A 88 5.10 -9.74 5.79
CA ASP A 88 5.86 -10.36 6.88
C ASP A 88 6.37 -9.30 7.87
N GLY A 89 6.60 -9.69 9.13
CA GLY A 89 7.19 -8.87 10.17
C GLY A 89 6.24 -8.55 11.32
N LYS A 90 6.70 -8.76 12.56
CA LYS A 90 5.90 -8.54 13.78
C LYS A 90 5.34 -7.11 13.89
N GLU A 91 6.13 -6.11 13.50
CA GLU A 91 5.68 -4.72 13.52
C GLU A 91 4.58 -4.45 12.47
N ALA A 92 4.66 -5.10 11.31
CA ALA A 92 3.63 -5.01 10.27
C ALA A 92 2.34 -5.71 10.70
N GLU A 93 2.42 -6.90 11.30
CA GLU A 93 1.26 -7.60 11.85
C GLU A 93 0.56 -6.75 12.93
N LYS A 94 1.33 -6.20 13.87
CA LYS A 94 0.84 -5.29 14.91
C LYS A 94 0.14 -4.07 14.30
N ALA A 95 0.76 -3.43 13.31
CA ALA A 95 0.18 -2.29 12.62
C ALA A 95 -1.12 -2.66 11.87
N ALA A 96 -1.17 -3.80 11.18
CA ALA A 96 -2.33 -4.30 10.44
C ALA A 96 -3.55 -4.50 11.36
N VAL A 97 -3.34 -5.08 12.54
CA VAL A 97 -4.39 -5.26 13.56
C VAL A 97 -4.88 -3.90 14.07
N GLN A 98 -3.96 -3.00 14.45
CA GLN A 98 -4.32 -1.68 14.96
C GLN A 98 -5.13 -0.82 13.96
N MET A 99 -4.80 -0.92 12.67
CA MET A 99 -5.52 -0.19 11.61
C MET A 99 -6.77 -0.90 11.11
N LYS A 100 -7.10 -2.09 11.63
CA LYS A 100 -8.22 -2.94 11.15
C LYS A 100 -8.13 -3.22 9.64
N LEU A 101 -6.94 -3.58 9.17
CA LEU A 101 -6.66 -3.80 7.74
C LEU A 101 -7.55 -4.89 7.14
N LEU A 102 -7.68 -6.04 7.80
CA LEU A 102 -8.45 -7.18 7.29
C LEU A 102 -9.93 -6.84 7.02
N PRO A 103 -10.71 -6.27 7.96
CA PRO A 103 -12.07 -5.81 7.68
C PRO A 103 -12.16 -4.86 6.48
N ALA A 104 -11.26 -3.87 6.41
CA ALA A 104 -11.27 -2.89 5.32
C ALA A 104 -11.02 -3.55 3.95
N LEU A 105 -10.08 -4.49 3.86
CA LEU A 105 -9.80 -5.22 2.62
C LEU A 105 -10.95 -6.14 2.21
N LYS A 106 -11.66 -6.77 3.16
CA LYS A 106 -12.86 -7.57 2.87
C LYS A 106 -13.99 -6.74 2.28
N GLU A 107 -14.22 -5.56 2.82
CA GLU A 107 -15.21 -4.62 2.29
C GLU A 107 -14.80 -4.10 0.91
N PHE A 108 -13.51 -3.83 0.71
CA PHE A 108 -13.00 -3.27 -0.53
C PHE A 108 -12.89 -4.28 -1.68
N GLN A 109 -12.61 -5.56 -1.39
CA GLN A 109 -12.43 -6.61 -2.41
C GLN A 109 -13.55 -6.68 -3.48
N PRO A 110 -14.85 -6.72 -3.13
CA PRO A 110 -15.91 -6.71 -4.13
C PRO A 110 -15.97 -5.40 -4.93
N VAL A 111 -15.61 -4.27 -4.32
CA VAL A 111 -15.56 -2.95 -4.96
C VAL A 111 -14.46 -2.94 -6.03
N PHE A 112 -13.24 -3.32 -5.69
CA PHE A 112 -12.11 -3.35 -6.62
C PHE A 112 -12.38 -4.28 -7.81
N LYS A 113 -12.95 -5.47 -7.56
CA LYS A 113 -13.39 -6.39 -8.62
C LYS A 113 -14.41 -5.75 -9.56
N MET A 114 -15.36 -4.98 -9.01
CA MET A 114 -16.37 -4.29 -9.82
C MET A 114 -15.74 -3.18 -10.67
N ARG A 115 -14.80 -2.41 -10.11
CA ARG A 115 -14.10 -1.34 -10.82
C ARG A 115 -13.31 -1.88 -12.01
N ILE A 116 -12.49 -2.92 -11.84
CA ILE A 116 -11.77 -3.57 -12.96
C ILE A 116 -12.75 -4.00 -14.07
N ARG A 117 -13.91 -4.56 -13.72
CA ARG A 117 -14.90 -5.00 -14.72
C ARG A 117 -15.56 -3.84 -15.48
N LYS A 118 -15.84 -2.72 -14.81
CA LYS A 118 -16.56 -1.56 -15.37
C LYS A 118 -15.63 -0.60 -16.10
N GLU A 119 -14.52 -0.23 -15.47
CA GLU A 119 -13.55 0.76 -15.95
C GLU A 119 -12.50 0.10 -16.86
N GLY A 120 -12.21 -1.19 -16.69
CA GLY A 120 -11.17 -1.89 -17.44
C GLY A 120 -11.41 -1.98 -18.95
N LYS A 121 -12.67 -2.00 -19.39
CA LYS A 121 -13.01 -2.16 -20.81
C LYS A 121 -12.75 -0.87 -21.60
N GLY A 122 -11.79 -0.91 -22.50
CA GLY A 122 -11.52 0.17 -23.46
C GLY A 122 -10.69 1.34 -22.92
N GLN A 123 -10.37 1.37 -21.62
CA GLN A 123 -9.52 2.41 -21.01
C GLN A 123 -8.09 1.94 -20.73
N TYR A 124 -7.84 0.64 -20.66
CA TYR A 124 -6.55 0.06 -20.27
C TYR A 124 -6.05 -0.94 -21.31
N SER A 125 -4.72 -1.03 -21.45
CA SER A 125 -4.09 -2.02 -22.32
C SER A 125 -4.22 -3.44 -21.76
N THR A 126 -4.01 -4.45 -22.61
CA THR A 126 -4.01 -5.86 -22.19
C THR A 126 -3.00 -6.11 -21.06
N ASP A 127 -1.81 -5.50 -21.14
CA ASP A 127 -0.77 -5.67 -20.12
C ASP A 127 -1.19 -5.05 -18.78
N GLN A 128 -1.80 -3.86 -18.80
CA GLN A 128 -2.33 -3.23 -17.60
C GLN A 128 -3.43 -4.08 -16.96
N LEU A 129 -4.34 -4.64 -17.77
CA LEU A 129 -5.39 -5.52 -17.27
C LEU A 129 -4.82 -6.82 -16.68
N CYS A 130 -3.77 -7.38 -17.27
CA CYS A 130 -3.07 -8.54 -16.73
C CYS A 130 -2.48 -8.26 -15.34
N VAL A 131 -1.81 -7.11 -15.18
CA VAL A 131 -1.28 -6.67 -13.88
C VAL A 131 -2.41 -6.49 -12.86
N LEU A 132 -3.50 -5.81 -13.23
CA LEU A 132 -4.66 -5.60 -12.35
C LEU A 132 -5.33 -6.91 -11.94
N ASP A 133 -5.39 -7.90 -12.84
CA ASP A 133 -5.91 -9.23 -12.53
C ASP A 133 -5.01 -9.98 -11.56
N ASN A 134 -3.69 -9.83 -11.66
CA ASN A 134 -2.74 -10.36 -10.68
C ASN A 134 -2.94 -9.71 -9.30
N VAL A 135 -3.04 -8.38 -9.24
CA VAL A 135 -3.31 -7.65 -7.99
C VAL A 135 -4.63 -8.11 -7.37
N LYS A 136 -5.69 -8.30 -8.17
CA LYS A 136 -6.98 -8.84 -7.70
C LYS A 136 -6.85 -10.25 -7.12
N MET A 137 -6.04 -11.11 -7.73
CA MET A 137 -5.75 -12.45 -7.19
C MET A 137 -4.96 -12.37 -5.88
N ASN A 138 -3.97 -11.47 -5.82
CA ASN A 138 -3.15 -11.24 -4.64
C ASN A 138 -3.98 -10.69 -3.48
N LEU A 139 -4.92 -9.77 -3.72
CA LEU A 139 -5.85 -9.28 -2.70
C LEU A 139 -6.61 -10.42 -2.02
N ARG A 140 -7.12 -11.39 -2.81
CA ARG A 140 -7.81 -12.56 -2.25
C ARG A 140 -6.88 -13.41 -1.39
N ARG A 141 -5.65 -13.65 -1.85
CA ARG A 141 -4.64 -14.44 -1.13
C ARG A 141 -4.22 -13.73 0.16
N PHE A 142 -4.03 -12.42 0.10
CA PHE A 142 -3.62 -11.60 1.24
C PHE A 142 -4.70 -11.52 2.32
N ILE A 143 -5.98 -11.41 1.94
CA ILE A 143 -7.10 -11.52 2.89
C ILE A 143 -7.07 -12.88 3.61
N ALA A 144 -6.89 -13.97 2.86
CA ALA A 144 -6.82 -15.31 3.45
C ALA A 144 -5.62 -15.47 4.39
N TYR A 145 -4.46 -14.89 4.04
CA TYR A 145 -3.28 -14.83 4.90
C TYR A 145 -3.58 -14.08 6.21
N GLN A 146 -4.15 -12.88 6.14
CA GLN A 146 -4.51 -12.09 7.31
C GLN A 146 -5.53 -12.79 8.23
N GLU A 147 -6.45 -13.59 7.67
CA GLU A 147 -7.37 -14.43 8.47
C GLU A 147 -6.65 -15.51 9.28
N THR A 148 -5.47 -15.99 8.84
CA THR A 148 -4.67 -16.96 9.61
C THR A 148 -3.99 -16.32 10.81
N LEU A 149 -3.56 -15.06 10.70
CA LEU A 149 -2.94 -14.31 11.79
C LEU A 149 -3.93 -14.05 12.93
N GLY A 150 -5.19 -13.73 12.61
CA GLY A 150 -6.24 -13.50 13.61
C GLY A 150 -6.65 -14.73 14.43
N LYS A 151 -6.23 -15.94 14.03
CA LYS A 151 -6.55 -17.20 14.73
C LYS A 151 -5.47 -17.63 15.73
N ASN A 152 -4.28 -17.04 15.66
CA ASN A 152 -3.17 -17.33 16.57
C ASN A 152 -2.87 -16.06 17.37
N PRO A 153 -3.52 -15.82 18.51
CA PRO A 153 -3.12 -14.72 19.38
C PRO A 153 -1.68 -14.98 19.83
N THR A 154 -0.77 -14.10 19.43
CA THR A 154 0.60 -14.00 19.96
C THR A 154 0.61 -13.69 21.43
#